data_AF-A0A8H6JFB5-F1
#
_entry.id   AF-A0A8H6JFB5-F1
#
_cell.length_a   1.000
_cell.length_b   1.000
_cell.length_c   1.000
_cell.angle_alpha   90.00
_cell.angle_beta   90.00
_cell.angle_gamma   90.00
#
_symmetry.space_group_name_H-M   'P 1'
#
loop_
_entity.id
_entity.type
_entity.pdbx_description
1 polymer ?
#
loop_
_entity_poly.entity_id
_entity_poly.type
_entity_poly.pdbx_seq_one_letter_code
_entity_poly.pdbx_strand_id
1 'polypeptide(L)'
;MSPDADSSILATLGPLIQTLRAGCVVKPEDELYALHSEPFAIQKQQNPQVVLVPESTDELAAILRFLYASDLDFAIRGHGFKSPSAKHVVVSTMSFNDLEYDPVKKIATVGASATWSEVVAYMDKVDPEYSVPVARTPAIGVAGAILNGGLSWMSTEYGCICDPINFLDAEVVKYDGSVVMASQEPELLWALRGSGGGFGGNAAVFRGKMKTLYAPMAVADLDRDILNRAVQFYDKLGELDQSIQDISSIIFECLLVRPPLGGTAEIAWPRSPNLNHLLLLISSCPGDGSKEQEELLRKISIDAPKEVLGDKLSEAEVNPAGLELEYHSVEAVYREHYEKLKALRSRYDPKSRFKSFF
;
A
#
# COMPACT_ATOMS: atom_id res chain seq x y z
N MET A 1 -5.00 -30.61 3.16
CA MET A 1 -6.29 -29.96 2.87
C MET A 1 -7.19 -31.00 2.24
N SER A 2 -8.45 -31.11 2.68
CA SER A 2 -9.39 -32.09 2.10
C SER A 2 -9.75 -31.68 0.66
N PRO A 3 -9.77 -32.60 -0.32
CA PRO A 3 -10.19 -32.35 -1.70
C PRO A 3 -11.60 -31.75 -1.85
N ASP A 4 -12.45 -31.86 -0.82
CA ASP A 4 -13.85 -31.43 -0.89
C ASP A 4 -14.05 -29.91 -0.88
N ALA A 5 -13.10 -29.14 -0.32
CA ALA A 5 -13.25 -27.68 -0.20
C ALA A 5 -13.06 -26.95 -1.54
N ASP A 6 -12.14 -27.41 -2.39
CA ASP A 6 -11.84 -26.81 -3.70
C ASP A 6 -13.02 -26.95 -4.68
N SER A 7 -13.85 -27.99 -4.52
CA SER A 7 -15.07 -28.18 -5.33
C SER A 7 -16.13 -27.10 -5.08
N SER A 8 -16.11 -26.44 -3.91
CA SER A 8 -17.16 -25.49 -3.50
C SER A 8 -16.95 -24.06 -4.04
N ILE A 9 -15.71 -23.58 -4.10
CA ILE A 9 -15.42 -22.19 -4.53
C ILE A 9 -15.51 -22.05 -6.04
N LEU A 10 -14.93 -22.98 -6.82
CA LEU A 10 -15.06 -22.96 -8.28
C LEU A 10 -16.52 -23.13 -8.72
N ALA A 11 -17.32 -23.93 -7.99
CA ALA A 11 -18.75 -24.02 -8.24
C ALA A 11 -19.46 -22.69 -7.95
N THR A 12 -19.10 -22.02 -6.85
CA THR A 12 -19.63 -20.69 -6.50
C THR A 12 -19.26 -19.65 -7.57
N LEU A 13 -18.03 -19.67 -8.06
CA LEU A 13 -17.54 -18.77 -9.13
C LEU A 13 -18.05 -19.15 -10.52
N GLY A 14 -18.65 -20.34 -10.70
CA GLY A 14 -19.04 -20.88 -12.00
C GLY A 14 -19.79 -19.90 -12.91
N PRO A 15 -20.84 -19.21 -12.43
CA PRO A 15 -21.56 -18.21 -13.23
C PRO A 15 -20.68 -17.03 -13.69
N LEU A 16 -19.75 -16.58 -12.85
CA LEU A 16 -18.79 -15.54 -13.22
C LEU A 16 -17.80 -16.07 -14.26
N ILE A 17 -17.18 -17.22 -13.99
CA ILE A 17 -16.12 -17.81 -14.83
C ILE A 17 -16.57 -18.02 -16.28
N GLN A 18 -17.84 -18.39 -16.50
CA GLN A 18 -18.41 -18.56 -17.84
C GLN A 18 -18.43 -17.26 -18.68
N THR A 19 -18.34 -16.11 -18.03
CA THR A 19 -18.32 -14.79 -18.68
C THR A 19 -16.92 -14.24 -18.90
N LEU A 20 -15.90 -14.85 -18.29
CA LEU A 20 -14.51 -14.41 -18.36
C LEU A 20 -13.80 -15.08 -19.53
N ARG A 21 -12.77 -14.43 -20.06
CA ARG A 21 -11.92 -15.02 -21.09
C ARG A 21 -11.15 -16.23 -20.58
N ALA A 22 -10.68 -17.06 -21.51
CA ALA A 22 -9.72 -18.11 -21.21
C ALA A 22 -8.42 -17.53 -20.62
N GLY A 23 -7.90 -18.13 -19.55
CA GLY A 23 -6.69 -17.66 -18.87
C GLY A 23 -6.92 -16.62 -17.76
N CYS A 24 -8.14 -16.10 -17.61
CA CYS A 24 -8.45 -15.22 -16.47
C CYS A 24 -8.46 -15.99 -15.14
N VAL A 25 -8.81 -17.28 -15.15
CA VAL A 25 -8.84 -18.12 -13.95
C VAL A 25 -7.53 -18.90 -13.85
N VAL A 26 -6.78 -18.65 -12.79
CA VAL A 26 -5.51 -19.31 -12.48
C VAL A 26 -5.65 -20.07 -11.15
N LYS A 27 -5.25 -21.34 -11.13
CA LYS A 27 -5.36 -22.26 -10.00
C LYS A 27 -3.99 -22.62 -9.43
N PRO A 28 -3.90 -23.15 -8.19
CA PRO A 28 -2.61 -23.51 -7.57
C PRO A 28 -1.70 -24.42 -8.40
N GLU A 29 -2.26 -25.25 -9.26
CA GLU A 29 -1.52 -26.13 -10.17
C GLU A 29 -0.96 -25.45 -11.43
N ASP A 30 -1.41 -24.23 -11.76
CA ASP A 30 -0.99 -23.49 -12.95
C ASP A 30 0.36 -22.79 -12.72
N GLU A 31 1.21 -22.74 -13.76
CA GLU A 31 2.56 -22.14 -13.67
C GLU A 31 2.55 -20.66 -13.25
N LEU A 32 1.50 -19.92 -13.63
CA LEU A 32 1.36 -18.49 -13.34
C LEU A 32 0.81 -18.20 -11.93
N TYR A 33 0.40 -19.22 -11.18
CA TYR A 33 -0.20 -19.02 -9.85
C TYR A 33 0.74 -18.29 -8.90
N ALA A 34 2.01 -18.69 -8.86
CA ALA A 34 2.99 -18.08 -7.97
C ALA A 34 3.15 -16.58 -8.28
N LEU A 35 3.27 -16.21 -9.56
CA LEU A 35 3.40 -14.83 -10.01
C LEU A 35 2.26 -13.94 -9.49
N HIS A 36 1.02 -14.41 -9.64
CA HIS A 36 -0.15 -13.60 -9.34
C HIS A 36 -0.64 -13.71 -7.89
N SER A 37 -0.26 -14.77 -7.15
CA SER A 37 -0.73 -14.99 -5.77
C SER A 37 0.32 -14.70 -4.70
N GLU A 38 1.62 -14.86 -4.97
CA GLU A 38 2.66 -14.74 -3.94
C GLU A 38 2.88 -13.28 -3.57
N PRO A 39 2.54 -12.86 -2.33
CA PRO A 39 2.83 -11.52 -1.88
C PRO A 39 4.33 -11.32 -1.64
N PHE A 40 4.77 -10.07 -1.59
CA PHE A 40 6.16 -9.76 -1.23
C PHE A 40 6.55 -10.32 0.15
N ALA A 41 5.68 -10.08 1.14
CA ALA A 41 5.80 -10.61 2.47
C ALA A 41 5.10 -11.98 2.52
N ILE A 42 5.85 -13.05 2.29
CA ILE A 42 5.32 -14.43 2.18
C ILE A 42 4.50 -14.88 3.40
N GLN A 43 4.72 -14.27 4.56
CA GLN A 43 3.90 -14.46 5.76
C GLN A 43 2.43 -14.03 5.60
N LYS A 44 2.15 -13.07 4.73
CA LYS A 44 0.77 -12.66 4.47
C LYS A 44 0.06 -13.62 3.51
N GLN A 45 0.76 -14.63 2.98
CA GLN A 45 0.17 -15.57 2.04
C GLN A 45 -0.90 -16.43 2.71
N GLN A 46 -2.14 -16.23 2.31
CA GLN A 46 -3.28 -17.03 2.74
C GLN A 46 -3.56 -18.22 1.82
N ASN A 47 -2.77 -18.39 0.76
CA ASN A 47 -2.86 -19.47 -0.24
C ASN A 47 -4.26 -19.49 -0.90
N PRO A 48 -4.58 -18.46 -1.71
CA PRO A 48 -5.89 -18.37 -2.35
C PRO A 48 -6.17 -19.60 -3.21
N GLN A 49 -7.39 -20.12 -3.13
CA GLN A 49 -7.79 -21.27 -3.94
C GLN A 49 -7.92 -20.93 -5.42
N VAL A 50 -8.22 -19.68 -5.75
CA VAL A 50 -8.33 -19.19 -7.14
C VAL A 50 -7.71 -17.80 -7.24
N VAL A 51 -7.04 -17.56 -8.35
CA VAL A 51 -6.61 -16.22 -8.76
C VAL A 51 -7.38 -15.82 -10.01
N LEU A 52 -7.92 -14.61 -10.01
CA LEU A 52 -8.58 -14.01 -11.17
C LEU A 52 -7.68 -12.91 -11.74
N VAL A 53 -7.31 -13.02 -13.02
CA VAL A 53 -6.39 -12.13 -13.72
C VAL A 53 -7.14 -11.41 -14.85
N PRO A 54 -7.95 -10.37 -14.55
CA PRO A 54 -8.60 -9.57 -15.57
C PRO A 54 -7.58 -8.86 -16.46
N GLU A 55 -7.86 -8.78 -17.76
CA GLU A 55 -7.07 -8.01 -18.74
C GLU A 55 -7.81 -6.76 -19.22
N SER A 56 -9.06 -6.56 -18.84
CA SER A 56 -9.85 -5.38 -19.20
C SER A 56 -10.64 -4.83 -18.02
N THR A 57 -10.97 -3.54 -18.10
CA THR A 57 -11.82 -2.87 -17.12
C THR A 57 -13.19 -3.56 -16.97
N ASP A 58 -13.75 -4.09 -18.07
CA ASP A 58 -15.02 -4.83 -18.06
C ASP A 58 -14.93 -6.15 -17.29
N GLU A 59 -13.85 -6.91 -17.47
CA GLU A 59 -13.62 -8.14 -16.70
C GLU A 59 -13.44 -7.82 -15.21
N LEU A 60 -12.63 -6.81 -14.89
CA LEU A 60 -12.45 -6.37 -13.51
C LEU A 60 -13.78 -5.93 -12.89
N ALA A 61 -14.61 -5.17 -13.61
CA ALA A 61 -15.94 -4.76 -13.19
C ALA A 61 -16.87 -5.95 -12.90
N ALA A 62 -16.89 -6.96 -13.78
CA ALA A 62 -17.68 -8.16 -13.56
C ALA A 62 -17.20 -8.95 -12.32
N ILE A 63 -15.88 -9.10 -12.17
CA ILE A 63 -15.25 -9.78 -11.03
C ILE A 63 -15.57 -9.06 -9.72
N LEU A 64 -15.34 -7.75 -9.64
CA LEU A 64 -15.56 -6.99 -8.41
C LEU A 64 -17.03 -7.01 -8.00
N ARG A 65 -17.95 -6.76 -8.95
CA ARG A 65 -19.40 -6.84 -8.70
C ARG A 65 -19.81 -8.19 -8.12
N PHE A 66 -19.29 -9.29 -8.69
CA PHE A 66 -19.60 -10.63 -8.23
C PHE A 66 -19.03 -10.90 -6.84
N LEU A 67 -17.72 -10.68 -6.64
CA LEU A 67 -17.04 -10.96 -5.38
C LEU A 67 -17.60 -10.12 -4.23
N TYR A 68 -18.02 -8.89 -4.51
CA TYR A 68 -18.63 -7.99 -3.54
C TYR A 68 -20.05 -8.42 -3.12
N ALA A 69 -20.78 -9.06 -4.02
CA ALA A 69 -22.09 -9.65 -3.72
C ALA A 69 -21.99 -11.00 -3.00
N SER A 70 -20.86 -11.69 -3.11
CA SER A 70 -20.60 -12.98 -2.47
C SER A 70 -20.06 -12.88 -1.03
N ASP A 71 -19.96 -14.02 -0.35
CA ASP A 71 -19.29 -14.15 0.96
C ASP A 71 -17.81 -14.54 0.86
N LEU A 72 -17.27 -14.68 -0.36
CA LEU A 72 -15.90 -15.12 -0.59
C LEU A 72 -14.88 -14.10 -0.06
N ASP A 73 -14.07 -14.42 0.94
CA ASP A 73 -12.86 -13.64 1.25
C ASP A 73 -12.00 -13.41 -0.02
N PHE A 74 -11.78 -12.15 -0.37
CA PHE A 74 -11.00 -11.77 -1.54
C PHE A 74 -10.08 -10.58 -1.28
N ALA A 75 -9.02 -10.45 -2.09
CA ALA A 75 -8.11 -9.31 -2.05
C ALA A 75 -7.73 -8.88 -3.47
N ILE A 76 -7.49 -7.57 -3.65
CA ILE A 76 -7.00 -7.01 -4.92
C ILE A 76 -5.48 -6.86 -4.81
N ARG A 77 -4.76 -7.30 -5.83
CA ARG A 77 -3.30 -7.36 -5.85
C ARG A 77 -2.73 -6.73 -7.11
N GLY A 78 -1.76 -5.85 -6.94
CA GLY A 78 -0.80 -5.43 -7.97
C GLY A 78 0.63 -5.68 -7.49
N HIS A 79 1.60 -4.92 -8.01
CA HIS A 79 2.98 -4.95 -7.53
C HIS A 79 3.16 -4.12 -6.25
N GLY A 80 3.92 -4.62 -5.26
CA GLY A 80 4.31 -3.85 -4.08
C GLY A 80 4.31 -4.62 -2.75
N PHE A 81 4.61 -3.89 -1.68
CA PHE A 81 5.01 -4.46 -0.38
C PHE A 81 3.89 -4.63 0.64
N LYS A 82 2.72 -4.02 0.42
CA LYS A 82 1.55 -4.21 1.33
C LYS A 82 1.03 -5.64 1.37
N SER A 83 1.44 -6.46 0.41
CA SER A 83 1.31 -7.93 0.47
C SER A 83 -0.14 -8.42 0.65
N PRO A 84 -1.10 -7.91 -0.15
CA PRO A 84 -2.50 -8.34 -0.09
C PRO A 84 -2.61 -9.84 -0.45
N SER A 85 -3.43 -10.57 0.31
CA SER A 85 -3.76 -11.98 0.07
C SER A 85 -5.14 -12.29 0.64
N ALA A 86 -5.69 -13.45 0.26
CA ALA A 86 -7.01 -13.92 0.65
C ALA A 86 -7.06 -15.45 0.70
N LYS A 87 -8.03 -15.99 1.45
CA LYS A 87 -8.28 -17.43 1.57
C LYS A 87 -8.90 -18.01 0.29
N HIS A 88 -9.85 -17.30 -0.31
CA HIS A 88 -10.58 -17.83 -1.47
C HIS A 88 -10.07 -17.27 -2.78
N VAL A 89 -10.10 -15.93 -2.96
CA VAL A 89 -9.84 -15.31 -4.26
C VAL A 89 -8.84 -14.16 -4.17
N VAL A 90 -7.78 -14.20 -4.97
CA VAL A 90 -6.98 -12.99 -5.26
C VAL A 90 -7.32 -12.49 -6.65
N VAL A 91 -7.66 -11.20 -6.76
CA VAL A 91 -7.82 -10.53 -8.04
C VAL A 91 -6.49 -9.85 -8.38
N SER A 92 -5.75 -10.42 -9.33
CA SER A 92 -4.49 -9.87 -9.78
C SER A 92 -4.71 -8.85 -10.91
N THR A 93 -4.37 -7.61 -10.63
CA THR A 93 -4.46 -6.48 -11.56
C THR A 93 -3.15 -6.25 -12.33
N MET A 94 -2.22 -7.22 -12.29
CA MET A 94 -0.89 -7.09 -12.90
C MET A 94 -0.92 -6.85 -14.42
N SER A 95 -2.00 -7.29 -15.09
CA SER A 95 -2.20 -7.03 -16.52
C SER A 95 -2.54 -5.58 -16.86
N PHE A 96 -2.89 -4.74 -15.87
CA PHE A 96 -3.15 -3.32 -16.07
C PHE A 96 -1.84 -2.52 -15.99
N ASN A 97 -0.95 -2.76 -16.95
CA ASN A 97 0.40 -2.21 -16.99
C ASN A 97 0.70 -1.41 -18.28
N ASP A 98 -0.34 -1.04 -19.04
CA ASP A 98 -0.21 -0.23 -20.26
C ASP A 98 0.38 1.17 -19.97
N LEU A 99 1.16 1.69 -20.91
CA LEU A 99 1.85 2.98 -20.78
C LEU A 99 1.63 3.80 -22.06
N GLU A 100 1.13 5.03 -21.88
CA GLU A 100 0.92 6.01 -22.94
C GLU A 100 1.47 7.38 -22.51
N TYR A 101 1.98 8.16 -23.46
CA TYR A 101 2.43 9.52 -23.23
C TYR A 101 1.96 10.47 -24.34
N ASP A 102 1.30 11.57 -23.95
CA ASP A 102 0.91 12.67 -24.82
C ASP A 102 2.02 13.74 -24.79
N PRO A 103 2.88 13.85 -25.83
CA PRO A 103 4.01 14.78 -25.85
C PRO A 103 3.58 16.24 -26.01
N VAL A 104 2.33 16.52 -26.39
CA VAL A 104 1.81 17.88 -26.52
C VAL A 104 1.33 18.37 -25.16
N LYS A 105 0.55 17.54 -24.44
CA LYS A 105 0.04 17.88 -23.11
C LYS A 105 1.04 17.62 -21.99
N LYS A 106 2.10 16.84 -22.26
CA LYS A 106 3.08 16.39 -21.27
C LYS A 106 2.43 15.58 -20.14
N ILE A 107 1.51 14.69 -20.52
CA ILE A 107 0.78 13.81 -19.60
C ILE A 107 1.13 12.36 -19.93
N ALA A 108 1.55 11.61 -18.91
CA ALA A 108 1.70 10.16 -18.99
C ALA A 108 0.46 9.48 -18.39
N THR A 109 -0.14 8.58 -19.15
CA THR A 109 -1.19 7.66 -18.68
C THR A 109 -0.52 6.33 -18.39
N VAL A 110 -0.54 5.92 -17.13
CA VAL A 110 0.20 4.76 -16.65
C VAL A 110 -0.74 3.74 -16.01
N GLY A 111 -0.58 2.47 -16.38
CA GLY A 111 -1.37 1.37 -15.85
C GLY A 111 -1.19 1.23 -14.34
N ALA A 112 -2.29 0.96 -13.64
CA ALA A 112 -2.33 0.91 -12.17
C ALA A 112 -1.31 -0.07 -11.55
N SER A 113 -0.97 -1.14 -12.28
CA SER A 113 0.00 -2.15 -11.86
C SER A 113 1.32 -2.09 -12.58
N ALA A 114 1.55 -1.15 -13.51
CA ALA A 114 2.90 -0.92 -14.02
C ALA A 114 3.86 -0.65 -12.86
N THR A 115 5.08 -1.16 -12.96
CA THR A 115 6.15 -0.85 -12.02
C THR A 115 6.76 0.51 -12.36
N TRP A 116 7.27 1.21 -11.36
CA TRP A 116 7.96 2.48 -11.61
C TRP A 116 9.21 2.31 -12.49
N SER A 117 9.87 1.15 -12.47
CA SER A 117 10.94 0.82 -13.43
C SER A 117 10.46 0.80 -14.87
N GLU A 118 9.28 0.23 -15.14
CA GLU A 118 8.70 0.20 -16.49
C GLU A 118 8.30 1.61 -16.94
N VAL A 119 7.72 2.40 -16.04
CA VAL A 119 7.36 3.81 -16.32
C VAL A 119 8.59 4.64 -16.68
N VAL A 120 9.68 4.55 -15.91
CA VAL A 120 10.93 5.26 -16.20
C VAL A 120 11.51 4.81 -17.54
N ALA A 121 11.64 3.50 -17.76
CA ALA A 121 12.19 2.98 -19.00
C ALA A 121 11.35 3.36 -20.23
N TYR A 122 10.03 3.44 -20.08
CA TYR A 122 9.14 3.93 -21.12
C TYR A 122 9.35 5.42 -21.40
N MET A 123 9.37 6.26 -20.36
CA MET A 123 9.61 7.71 -20.51
C MET A 123 10.96 8.00 -21.16
N ASP A 124 12.03 7.32 -20.73
CA ASP A 124 13.36 7.43 -21.33
C ASP A 124 13.35 7.10 -22.84
N LYS A 125 12.46 6.20 -23.27
CA LYS A 125 12.32 5.81 -24.68
C LYS A 125 11.48 6.79 -25.49
N VAL A 126 10.39 7.32 -24.93
CA VAL A 126 9.43 8.14 -25.69
C VAL A 126 9.73 9.63 -25.64
N ASP A 127 10.31 10.13 -24.55
CA ASP A 127 10.69 11.53 -24.36
C ASP A 127 11.73 11.68 -23.23
N PRO A 128 13.03 11.43 -23.50
CA PRO A 128 14.09 11.40 -22.48
C PRO A 128 14.37 12.75 -21.79
N GLU A 129 13.78 13.84 -22.29
CA GLU A 129 13.86 15.16 -21.65
C GLU A 129 12.76 15.36 -20.59
N TYR A 130 11.79 14.45 -20.50
CA TYR A 130 10.65 14.54 -19.59
C TYR A 130 10.59 13.33 -18.65
N SER A 131 10.19 13.60 -17.41
CA SER A 131 9.96 12.57 -16.39
C SER A 131 8.74 12.92 -15.55
N VAL A 132 8.20 11.92 -14.85
CA VAL A 132 7.15 12.08 -13.85
C VAL A 132 7.71 11.75 -12.48
N PRO A 133 7.19 12.33 -11.37
CA PRO A 133 7.57 11.86 -10.04
C PRO A 133 7.32 10.36 -9.89
N VAL A 134 8.40 9.60 -9.66
CA VAL A 134 8.35 8.14 -9.51
C VAL A 134 8.62 7.71 -8.08
N ALA A 135 8.11 6.54 -7.68
CA ALA A 135 8.43 6.01 -6.37
C ALA A 135 9.91 5.60 -6.31
N ARG A 136 10.50 5.76 -5.13
CA ARG A 136 11.93 5.50 -4.90
C ARG A 136 12.30 4.02 -5.03
N THR A 137 11.34 3.12 -4.85
CA THR A 137 11.52 1.69 -5.09
C THR A 137 10.98 1.33 -6.47
N PRO A 138 11.83 0.99 -7.46
CA PRO A 138 11.39 0.83 -8.85
C PRO A 138 10.38 -0.30 -9.06
N ALA A 139 10.49 -1.38 -8.26
CA ALA A 139 9.71 -2.60 -8.44
C ALA A 139 8.27 -2.55 -7.88
N ILE A 140 7.83 -1.44 -7.27
CA ILE A 140 6.45 -1.33 -6.75
C ILE A 140 5.50 -0.80 -7.82
N GLY A 141 4.22 -1.15 -7.69
CA GLY A 141 3.18 -0.71 -8.61
C GLY A 141 2.81 0.76 -8.44
N VAL A 142 2.39 1.38 -9.54
CA VAL A 142 1.98 2.78 -9.61
C VAL A 142 0.85 3.12 -8.63
N ALA A 143 -0.28 2.40 -8.70
CA ALA A 143 -1.45 2.73 -7.89
C ALA A 143 -1.16 2.59 -6.39
N GLY A 144 -0.49 1.52 -5.99
CA GLY A 144 -0.09 1.31 -4.59
C GLY A 144 0.74 2.47 -4.04
N ALA A 145 1.66 3.04 -4.84
CA ALA A 145 2.45 4.19 -4.42
C ALA A 145 1.62 5.47 -4.31
N ILE A 146 0.83 5.80 -5.33
CA ILE A 146 -0.03 7.01 -5.37
C ILE A 146 -1.00 7.02 -4.20
N LEU A 147 -1.72 5.91 -4.01
CA LEU A 147 -2.74 5.80 -2.98
C LEU A 147 -2.17 5.95 -1.56
N ASN A 148 -0.87 5.74 -1.38
CA ASN A 148 -0.15 5.85 -0.10
C ASN A 148 0.71 7.11 0.01
N GLY A 149 0.44 8.12 -0.83
CA GLY A 149 1.20 9.36 -0.88
C GLY A 149 2.23 9.36 -2.01
N GLY A 150 3.15 8.40 -1.97
CA GLY A 150 4.18 8.23 -2.99
C GLY A 150 5.29 9.27 -2.84
N LEU A 151 6.31 8.97 -2.04
CA LEU A 151 7.50 9.79 -1.92
C LEU A 151 8.48 9.48 -3.06
N SER A 152 8.97 10.53 -3.71
CA SER A 152 9.89 10.49 -4.84
C SER A 152 11.22 11.16 -4.50
N TRP A 153 12.29 10.83 -5.23
CA TRP A 153 13.52 11.62 -5.24
C TRP A 153 13.28 13.07 -5.70
N MET A 154 12.22 13.27 -6.49
CA MET A 154 11.78 14.57 -7.01
C MET A 154 10.80 15.30 -6.08
N SER A 155 10.46 14.74 -4.91
CA SER A 155 9.42 15.33 -4.05
C SER A 155 9.80 16.67 -3.43
N THR A 156 11.09 17.00 -3.40
CA THR A 156 11.61 18.30 -2.99
C THR A 156 11.07 19.42 -3.90
N GLU A 157 11.03 19.16 -5.20
CA GLU A 157 10.69 20.13 -6.24
C GLU A 157 9.24 19.97 -6.73
N TYR A 158 8.76 18.73 -6.80
CA TYR A 158 7.47 18.37 -7.41
C TYR A 158 6.42 17.83 -6.42
N GLY A 159 6.78 17.61 -5.15
CA GLY A 159 5.85 17.10 -4.13
C GLY A 159 5.64 15.59 -4.21
N CYS A 160 4.65 15.08 -3.47
CA CYS A 160 4.32 13.66 -3.49
C CYS A 160 3.66 13.27 -4.82
N ILE A 161 3.81 12.02 -5.24
CA ILE A 161 3.21 11.51 -6.48
C ILE A 161 1.67 11.67 -6.43
N CYS A 162 1.07 11.54 -5.25
CA CYS A 162 -0.36 11.75 -5.05
C CYS A 162 -0.82 13.21 -5.10
N ASP A 163 0.08 14.20 -5.12
CA ASP A 163 -0.32 15.59 -5.09
C ASP A 163 -1.08 15.95 -6.38
N PRO A 164 -2.05 16.90 -6.34
CA PRO A 164 -2.92 17.20 -7.48
C PRO A 164 -2.22 17.56 -8.78
N ILE A 165 -1.01 18.12 -8.71
CA ILE A 165 -0.17 18.47 -9.86
C ILE A 165 0.47 17.25 -10.54
N ASN A 166 0.61 16.13 -9.81
CA ASN A 166 1.26 14.91 -10.28
C ASN A 166 0.25 13.79 -10.58
N PHE A 167 -0.83 13.69 -9.80
CA PHE A 167 -1.92 12.75 -10.01
C PHE A 167 -3.21 13.46 -10.42
N LEU A 168 -3.44 13.46 -11.74
CA LEU A 168 -4.48 14.26 -12.38
C LEU A 168 -5.86 13.60 -12.30
N ASP A 169 -5.95 12.31 -12.62
CA ASP A 169 -7.20 11.56 -12.67
C ASP A 169 -6.92 10.04 -12.64
N ALA A 170 -7.98 9.22 -12.49
CA ALA A 170 -7.92 7.77 -12.67
C ALA A 170 -9.26 7.20 -13.13
N GLU A 171 -9.22 6.18 -13.98
CA GLU A 171 -10.38 5.30 -14.21
C GLU A 171 -10.50 4.33 -13.03
N VAL A 172 -11.67 4.29 -12.40
CA VAL A 172 -11.92 3.50 -11.19
C VAL A 172 -13.09 2.56 -11.42
N VAL A 173 -12.86 1.28 -11.14
CA VAL A 173 -13.92 0.26 -11.03
C VAL A 173 -14.42 0.22 -9.59
N LYS A 174 -15.70 0.54 -9.38
CA LYS A 174 -16.34 0.54 -8.06
C LYS A 174 -16.81 -0.87 -7.65
N TYR A 175 -17.18 -1.01 -6.38
CA TYR A 175 -17.64 -2.27 -5.80
C TYR A 175 -18.85 -2.91 -6.50
N ASP A 176 -19.71 -2.10 -7.11
CA ASP A 176 -20.88 -2.53 -7.87
C ASP A 176 -20.57 -2.85 -9.34
N GLY A 177 -19.29 -2.73 -9.74
CA GLY A 177 -18.81 -2.91 -11.10
C GLY A 177 -19.09 -1.72 -12.03
N SER A 178 -19.58 -0.59 -11.53
CA SER A 178 -19.63 0.62 -12.34
C SER A 178 -18.23 1.22 -12.48
N VAL A 179 -17.95 1.78 -13.67
CA VAL A 179 -16.67 2.39 -14.02
C VAL A 179 -16.85 3.90 -14.10
N VAL A 180 -15.94 4.65 -13.51
CA VAL A 180 -16.00 6.11 -13.51
C VAL A 180 -14.60 6.71 -13.63
N MET A 181 -14.49 7.86 -14.30
CA MET A 181 -13.31 8.71 -14.14
C MET A 181 -13.42 9.44 -12.81
N ALA A 182 -12.41 9.35 -11.95
CA ALA A 182 -12.44 9.90 -10.60
C ALA A 182 -12.75 11.41 -10.59
N SER A 183 -12.34 12.16 -11.62
CA SER A 183 -12.69 13.57 -11.81
C SER A 183 -14.20 13.87 -11.87
N GLN A 184 -15.04 12.89 -12.24
CA GLN A 184 -16.51 13.02 -12.23
C GLN A 184 -17.09 12.93 -10.82
N GLU A 185 -16.34 12.37 -9.88
CA GLU A 185 -16.69 12.28 -8.46
C GLU A 185 -15.55 12.91 -7.64
N PRO A 186 -15.47 14.25 -7.50
CA PRO A 186 -14.29 14.94 -6.95
C PRO A 186 -13.82 14.43 -5.58
N GLU A 187 -14.77 13.95 -4.77
CA GLU A 187 -14.51 13.32 -3.47
C GLU A 187 -13.76 11.98 -3.57
N LEU A 188 -14.02 11.20 -4.61
CA LEU A 188 -13.26 9.99 -4.94
C LEU A 188 -11.84 10.36 -5.37
N LEU A 189 -11.68 11.32 -6.29
CA LEU A 189 -10.35 11.76 -6.73
C LEU A 189 -9.51 12.27 -5.56
N TRP A 190 -10.11 13.06 -4.67
CA TRP A 190 -9.48 13.50 -3.43
C TRP A 190 -9.07 12.32 -2.54
N ALA A 191 -9.92 11.31 -2.36
CA ALA A 191 -9.61 10.13 -1.55
C ALA A 191 -8.45 9.30 -2.12
N LEU A 192 -8.34 9.19 -3.45
CA LEU A 192 -7.23 8.48 -4.11
C LEU A 192 -5.87 9.17 -3.84
N ARG A 193 -5.85 10.45 -3.46
CA ARG A 193 -4.64 11.21 -3.15
C ARG A 193 -4.13 10.98 -1.72
N GLY A 194 -3.83 9.73 -1.39
CA GLY A 194 -3.08 9.40 -0.17
C GLY A 194 -3.87 8.78 0.99
N SER A 195 -5.11 8.31 0.79
CA SER A 195 -5.89 7.60 1.84
C SER A 195 -5.36 6.19 2.19
N GLY A 196 -4.14 5.85 1.77
CA GLY A 196 -3.55 4.53 1.93
C GLY A 196 -4.11 3.47 0.98
N GLY A 197 -4.99 3.87 0.05
CA GLY A 197 -5.71 2.97 -0.84
C GLY A 197 -6.49 1.93 -0.07
N GLY A 198 -6.93 2.34 1.13
CA GLY A 198 -7.43 1.46 2.15
C GLY A 198 -8.40 0.52 1.47
N PHE A 199 -7.90 -0.72 1.35
CA PHE A 199 -8.53 -2.03 1.22
C PHE A 199 -7.51 -3.17 1.53
N GLY A 200 -6.58 -3.01 2.51
CA GLY A 200 -5.74 -4.10 3.13
C GLY A 200 -5.33 -3.88 4.62
N GLY A 201 -5.70 -4.78 5.56
CA GLY A 201 -5.34 -4.77 6.99
C GLY A 201 -4.28 -5.82 7.36
N ASN A 202 -3.64 -5.66 8.53
CA ASN A 202 -2.51 -6.46 9.02
C ASN A 202 -2.87 -7.28 10.27
N ALA A 203 -2.47 -8.57 10.28
CA ALA A 203 -2.04 -9.35 11.46
C ALA A 203 -1.39 -10.67 11.00
N ALA A 204 -0.48 -11.20 11.81
CA ALA A 204 0.65 -12.07 11.44
C ALA A 204 0.37 -13.59 11.36
N VAL A 205 1.01 -14.28 10.38
CA VAL A 205 1.58 -15.64 10.54
C VAL A 205 2.82 -15.80 9.64
N PHE A 206 3.99 -15.95 10.24
CA PHE A 206 5.30 -15.88 9.58
C PHE A 206 5.67 -17.10 8.73
N ARG A 207 6.22 -16.88 7.52
CA ARG A 207 7.12 -17.81 6.82
C ARG A 207 8.35 -17.02 6.34
N GLY A 208 9.54 -17.55 6.59
CA GLY A 208 10.80 -16.80 6.56
C GLY A 208 11.49 -16.92 7.92
N LYS A 209 12.84 -16.91 7.96
CA LYS A 209 13.61 -17.01 9.21
C LYS A 209 13.59 -15.73 10.05
N MET A 210 12.72 -14.76 9.75
CA MET A 210 12.62 -13.48 10.46
C MET A 210 11.18 -12.92 10.48
N LYS A 211 10.90 -12.11 11.49
CA LYS A 211 9.67 -11.36 11.73
C LYS A 211 10.04 -9.88 11.81
N THR A 212 9.40 -9.00 11.05
CA THR A 212 9.76 -7.57 10.98
C THR A 212 8.53 -6.70 11.18
N LEU A 213 8.67 -5.66 12.01
CA LEU A 213 7.69 -4.60 12.21
C LEU A 213 8.33 -3.24 11.92
N TYR A 214 7.48 -2.29 11.54
CA TYR A 214 7.91 -0.96 11.11
C TYR A 214 7.20 0.10 11.94
N ALA A 215 7.93 1.14 12.32
CA ALA A 215 7.37 2.38 12.85
C ALA A 215 7.88 3.58 12.02
N PRO A 216 7.30 3.83 10.83
CA PRO A 216 7.76 4.88 9.95
C PRO A 216 7.13 6.24 10.31
N MET A 217 7.99 7.22 10.54
CA MET A 217 7.62 8.59 10.89
C MET A 217 8.11 9.55 9.82
N ALA A 218 7.22 10.39 9.31
CA ALA A 218 7.53 11.47 8.39
C ALA A 218 7.63 12.79 9.18
N VAL A 219 8.84 13.11 9.59
CA VAL A 219 9.13 14.11 10.62
C VAL A 219 9.47 15.47 10.02
N ALA A 220 9.03 16.54 10.68
CA ALA A 220 9.31 17.90 10.22
C ALA A 220 10.79 18.28 10.35
N ASP A 221 11.43 17.96 11.47
CA ASP A 221 12.83 18.28 11.75
C ASP A 221 13.57 17.09 12.38
N LEU A 222 14.79 16.81 11.90
CA LEU A 222 15.74 15.89 12.54
C LEU A 222 16.85 16.71 13.19
N ASP A 223 16.86 16.80 14.52
CA ASP A 223 17.93 17.45 15.26
C ASP A 223 18.91 16.44 15.87
N ARG A 224 20.00 16.96 16.45
CA ARG A 224 21.03 16.15 17.11
C ARG A 224 20.44 15.26 18.19
N ASP A 225 19.46 15.72 18.94
CA ASP A 225 18.91 14.99 20.07
C ASP A 225 18.04 13.83 19.59
N ILE A 226 17.25 14.01 18.52
CA ILE A 226 16.52 12.93 17.86
C ILE A 226 17.49 11.89 17.32
N LEU A 227 18.55 12.30 16.61
CA LEU A 227 19.55 11.36 16.09
C LEU A 227 20.21 10.56 17.22
N ASN A 228 20.60 11.25 18.30
CA ASN A 228 21.18 10.59 19.48
C ASN A 228 20.19 9.61 20.12
N ARG A 229 18.92 10.01 20.34
CA ARG A 229 17.91 9.13 20.92
C ARG A 229 17.58 7.95 20.03
N ALA A 230 17.59 8.12 18.71
CA ALA A 230 17.41 7.01 17.77
C ALA A 230 18.56 5.99 17.88
N VAL A 231 19.81 6.43 17.91
CA VAL A 231 20.97 5.53 18.11
C VAL A 231 20.93 4.88 19.49
N GLN A 232 20.64 5.63 20.55
CA GLN A 232 20.49 5.08 21.90
C GLN A 232 19.35 4.07 22.00
N PHE A 233 18.24 4.32 21.30
CA PHE A 233 17.13 3.38 21.20
C PHE A 233 17.59 2.08 20.55
N TYR A 234 18.35 2.15 19.46
CA TYR A 234 18.95 0.96 18.83
C TYR A 234 19.88 0.21 19.78
N ASP A 235 20.75 0.92 20.49
CA ASP A 235 21.69 0.33 21.45
C ASP A 235 20.97 -0.40 22.59
N LYS A 236 19.87 0.20 23.10
CA LYS A 236 19.01 -0.38 24.14
C LYS A 236 18.31 -1.66 23.69
N LEU A 237 18.12 -1.90 22.39
CA LEU A 237 17.56 -3.17 21.92
C LEU A 237 18.39 -4.37 22.37
N GLY A 238 19.73 -4.23 22.42
CA GLY A 238 20.62 -5.31 22.88
C GLY A 238 20.45 -5.64 24.36
N GLU A 239 20.12 -4.64 25.18
CA GLU A 239 19.81 -4.83 26.60
C GLU A 239 18.49 -5.60 26.80
N LEU A 240 17.55 -5.46 25.87
CA LEU A 240 16.27 -6.16 25.89
C LEU A 240 16.39 -7.58 25.33
N ASP A 241 16.97 -7.71 24.13
CA ASP A 241 17.25 -8.98 23.45
C ASP A 241 18.29 -8.74 22.34
N GLN A 242 19.50 -9.29 22.51
CA GLN A 242 20.59 -9.16 21.53
C GLN A 242 20.20 -9.68 20.15
N SER A 243 19.43 -10.76 20.07
CA SER A 243 19.03 -11.35 18.78
C SER A 243 18.04 -10.48 18.01
N ILE A 244 17.30 -9.59 18.69
CA ILE A 244 16.46 -8.57 18.05
C ILE A 244 17.33 -7.44 17.52
N GLN A 245 18.28 -6.95 18.31
CA GLN A 245 19.18 -5.88 17.89
C GLN A 245 19.97 -6.26 16.64
N ASP A 246 20.53 -7.47 16.59
CA ASP A 246 21.41 -7.94 15.50
C ASP A 246 20.77 -7.91 14.09
N ILE A 247 19.43 -7.89 14.03
CA ILE A 247 18.65 -7.91 12.77
C ILE A 247 17.65 -6.75 12.67
N SER A 248 17.74 -5.78 13.58
CA SER A 248 17.00 -4.53 13.51
C SER A 248 17.78 -3.49 12.73
N SER A 249 17.11 -2.41 12.29
CA SER A 249 17.78 -1.29 11.62
C SER A 249 17.05 0.02 11.87
N ILE A 250 17.79 1.11 11.77
CA ILE A 250 17.25 2.46 11.73
C ILE A 250 17.67 3.09 10.42
N ILE A 251 16.71 3.70 9.73
CA ILE A 251 16.95 4.41 8.48
C ILE A 251 16.56 5.87 8.67
N PHE A 252 17.54 6.75 8.47
CA PHE A 252 17.32 8.18 8.34
C PHE A 252 17.33 8.54 6.86
N GLU A 253 16.21 9.05 6.37
CA GLU A 253 16.11 9.59 5.03
C GLU A 253 15.91 11.09 5.14
N CYS A 254 17.00 11.84 4.94
CA CYS A 254 16.95 13.29 4.85
C CYS A 254 16.34 13.68 3.52
N LEU A 255 15.01 13.72 3.49
CA LEU A 255 14.28 14.21 2.33
C LEU A 255 14.19 15.76 2.41
N LEU A 256 13.66 16.36 1.37
CA LEU A 256 12.91 17.61 1.49
C LEU A 256 11.61 17.33 0.72
N VAL A 257 10.45 17.64 1.30
CA VAL A 257 9.18 17.45 0.59
C VAL A 257 8.49 18.79 0.59
N ARG A 258 8.12 19.28 -0.59
CA ARG A 258 7.35 20.53 -0.63
C ARG A 258 5.92 20.31 -0.11
N PRO A 259 5.31 21.34 0.50
CA PRO A 259 3.87 21.34 0.76
C PRO A 259 3.05 21.12 -0.53
N PRO A 260 1.85 20.54 -0.45
CA PRO A 260 0.93 20.48 -1.58
C PRO A 260 0.57 21.92 -2.04
N LEU A 261 0.65 22.20 -3.35
CA LEU A 261 0.47 23.55 -3.89
C LEU A 261 -0.92 24.17 -3.61
N GLY A 262 -1.95 23.34 -3.40
CA GLY A 262 -3.30 23.77 -3.03
C GLY A 262 -3.60 23.72 -1.53
N GLY A 263 -2.59 23.46 -0.69
CA GLY A 263 -2.77 23.22 0.74
C GLY A 263 -3.23 21.80 1.08
N THR A 264 -3.33 21.50 2.36
CA THR A 264 -3.66 20.15 2.85
C THR A 264 -5.07 19.71 2.48
N ALA A 265 -6.02 20.65 2.28
CA ALA A 265 -7.41 20.34 1.93
C ALA A 265 -7.56 19.57 0.60
N GLU A 266 -6.59 19.65 -0.30
CA GLU A 266 -6.61 19.01 -1.63
C GLU A 266 -6.11 17.55 -1.65
N ILE A 267 -5.65 17.04 -0.50
CA ILE A 267 -5.11 15.69 -0.35
C ILE A 267 -5.75 14.96 0.84
N ALA A 268 -5.86 13.63 0.74
CA ALA A 268 -6.49 12.84 1.79
C ALA A 268 -5.61 12.74 3.04
N TRP A 269 -4.28 12.57 2.88
CA TRP A 269 -3.32 12.56 3.99
C TRP A 269 -2.88 14.00 4.32
N PRO A 270 -3.36 14.62 5.41
CA PRO A 270 -3.01 15.99 5.76
C PRO A 270 -1.62 16.03 6.40
N ARG A 271 -0.58 15.68 5.65
CA ARG A 271 0.81 15.68 6.13
C ARG A 271 1.25 17.08 6.57
N SER A 272 2.23 17.16 7.47
CA SER A 272 2.81 18.43 7.91
C SER A 272 3.36 19.24 6.73
N PRO A 273 3.11 20.56 6.65
CA PRO A 273 3.65 21.39 5.56
C PRO A 273 5.18 21.45 5.58
N ASN A 274 5.80 21.22 6.74
CA ASN A 274 7.25 21.22 6.91
C ASN A 274 7.83 19.81 6.97
N LEU A 275 7.12 18.80 6.47
CA LEU A 275 7.63 17.42 6.42
C LEU A 275 8.92 17.40 5.59
N ASN A 276 10.06 17.29 6.26
CA ASN A 276 11.34 17.26 5.60
C ASN A 276 11.91 15.86 5.57
N HIS A 277 11.71 15.02 6.58
CA HIS A 277 12.48 13.77 6.66
C HIS A 277 11.60 12.55 6.88
N LEU A 278 12.12 11.38 6.53
CA LEU A 278 11.51 10.11 6.89
C LEU A 278 12.48 9.38 7.84
N LEU A 279 11.97 8.97 8.99
CA LEU A 279 12.66 8.15 9.97
C LEU A 279 11.93 6.82 10.07
N LEU A 280 12.56 5.74 9.62
CA LEU A 280 12.02 4.39 9.76
C LEU A 280 12.76 3.65 10.86
N LEU A 281 12.02 3.26 11.88
CA LEU A 281 12.49 2.35 12.93
C LEU A 281 11.99 0.96 12.54
N ILE A 282 12.94 0.05 12.29
CA ILE A 282 12.65 -1.30 11.81
C ILE A 282 13.17 -2.28 12.85
N SER A 283 12.26 -2.97 13.51
CA SER A 283 12.63 -3.99 14.49
C SER A 283 12.33 -5.36 13.91
N SER A 284 13.22 -6.32 14.15
CA SER A 284 12.99 -7.70 13.72
C SER A 284 13.39 -8.74 14.78
N CYS A 285 12.77 -9.91 14.77
CA CYS A 285 13.21 -11.09 15.54
C CYS A 285 13.29 -12.34 14.64
N PRO A 286 13.96 -13.43 15.05
CA PRO A 286 13.97 -14.68 14.29
C PRO A 286 12.55 -15.23 14.03
N GLY A 287 12.38 -15.90 12.89
CA GLY A 287 11.10 -16.46 12.46
C GLY A 287 10.59 -17.60 13.35
N ASP A 288 11.51 -18.30 13.99
CA ASP A 288 11.33 -19.31 15.03
C ASP A 288 11.49 -18.75 16.45
N GLY A 289 11.52 -17.41 16.60
CA GLY A 289 11.58 -16.74 17.88
C GLY A 289 10.41 -17.10 18.80
N SER A 290 10.62 -16.98 20.11
CA SER A 290 9.61 -17.30 21.11
C SER A 290 8.45 -16.31 21.08
N LYS A 291 7.31 -16.67 21.68
CA LYS A 291 6.15 -15.76 21.80
C LYS A 291 6.52 -14.49 22.55
N GLU A 292 7.37 -14.62 23.57
CA GLU A 292 7.89 -13.50 24.35
C GLU A 292 8.70 -12.54 23.47
N GLN A 293 9.50 -13.06 22.53
CA GLN A 293 10.23 -12.23 21.56
C GLN A 293 9.29 -11.51 20.58
N GLU A 294 8.19 -12.13 20.19
CA GLU A 294 7.16 -11.47 19.36
C GLU A 294 6.43 -10.37 20.10
N GLU A 295 6.03 -10.62 21.34
CA GLU A 295 5.38 -9.63 22.20
C GLU A 295 6.33 -8.45 22.49
N LEU A 296 7.60 -8.75 22.75
CA LEU A 296 8.65 -7.75 22.91
C LEU A 296 8.85 -6.92 21.64
N LEU A 297 8.98 -7.58 20.48
CA LEU A 297 9.14 -6.91 19.18
C LEU A 297 8.00 -5.93 18.89
N ARG A 298 6.78 -6.35 19.21
CA ARG A 298 5.58 -5.52 19.06
C ARG A 298 5.62 -4.31 19.98
N LYS A 299 5.92 -4.53 21.26
CA LYS A 299 6.05 -3.44 22.23
C LYS A 299 7.12 -2.42 21.80
N ILE A 300 8.29 -2.90 21.37
CA ILE A 300 9.38 -2.06 20.85
C ILE A 300 8.86 -1.17 19.71
N SER A 301 8.14 -1.74 18.73
CA SER A 301 7.65 -1.00 17.57
C SER A 301 6.62 0.09 17.93
N ILE A 302 5.80 -0.16 18.97
CA ILE A 302 4.80 0.79 19.47
C ILE A 302 5.47 1.94 20.23
N ASP A 303 6.46 1.63 21.07
CA ASP A 303 7.09 2.61 21.96
C ASP A 303 8.16 3.46 21.22
N ALA A 304 8.78 2.91 20.16
CA ALA A 304 9.92 3.52 19.47
C ALA A 304 9.67 4.97 18.98
N PRO A 305 8.54 5.29 18.31
CA PRO A 305 8.25 6.67 17.91
C PRO A 305 8.34 7.67 19.06
N LYS A 306 7.77 7.32 20.21
CA LYS A 306 7.72 8.19 21.39
C LYS A 306 9.06 8.27 22.08
N GLU A 307 9.81 7.18 22.17
CA GLU A 307 11.17 7.19 22.74
C GLU A 307 12.11 8.07 21.90
N VAL A 308 11.98 8.02 20.58
CA VAL A 308 12.90 8.73 19.66
C VAL A 308 12.50 10.20 19.47
N LEU A 309 11.23 10.50 19.21
CA LEU A 309 10.79 11.88 18.97
C LEU A 309 10.40 12.63 20.24
N GLY A 310 10.05 11.94 21.33
CA GLY A 310 9.60 12.58 22.57
C GLY A 310 8.40 13.51 22.31
N ASP A 311 8.48 14.73 22.81
CA ASP A 311 7.43 15.75 22.65
C ASP A 311 7.23 16.23 21.20
N LYS A 312 8.15 15.87 20.29
CA LYS A 312 8.03 16.15 18.85
C LYS A 312 7.19 15.11 18.12
N LEU A 313 6.84 13.98 18.75
CA LEU A 313 5.97 13.00 18.12
C LEU A 313 4.58 13.60 17.89
N SER A 314 4.18 13.64 16.62
CA SER A 314 2.78 13.84 16.25
C SER A 314 2.27 12.59 15.54
N GLU A 315 1.13 12.05 15.95
CA GLU A 315 0.51 10.92 15.24
C GLU A 315 0.12 11.30 13.80
N ALA A 316 -0.01 12.59 13.49
CA ALA A 316 -0.22 13.12 12.14
C ALA A 316 0.97 12.88 11.19
N GLU A 317 2.15 12.56 11.74
CA GLU A 317 3.38 12.35 11.01
C GLU A 317 3.63 10.87 10.68
N VAL A 318 2.74 9.94 11.06
CA VAL A 318 2.85 8.54 10.63
C VAL A 318 2.64 8.45 9.12
N ASN A 319 3.57 7.78 8.43
CA ASN A 319 3.48 7.59 6.99
C ASN A 319 2.37 6.56 6.65
N PRO A 320 1.35 6.90 5.83
CA PRO A 320 0.25 5.98 5.45
C PRO A 320 0.72 4.67 4.82
N ALA A 321 1.89 4.67 4.16
CA ALA A 321 2.48 3.48 3.58
C ALA A 321 2.81 2.39 4.62
N GLY A 322 3.09 2.78 5.87
CA GLY A 322 3.40 1.87 6.98
C GLY A 322 2.44 1.98 8.16
N LEU A 323 1.19 2.37 7.90
CA LEU A 323 0.14 2.35 8.90
C LEU A 323 -0.15 0.90 9.34
N GLU A 324 -0.29 0.69 10.65
CA GLU A 324 -0.43 -0.61 11.30
C GLU A 324 -1.60 -0.48 12.28
N LEU A 325 -2.76 -1.06 11.95
CA LEU A 325 -4.03 -0.81 12.65
C LEU A 325 -4.05 -1.27 14.10
N GLU A 326 -3.14 -2.16 14.46
CA GLU A 326 -3.04 -2.68 15.82
C GLU A 326 -2.56 -1.61 16.81
N TYR A 327 -1.87 -0.57 16.33
CA TYR A 327 -1.28 0.44 17.22
C TYR A 327 -1.14 1.85 16.64
N HIS A 328 -1.40 2.08 15.35
CA HIS A 328 -1.53 3.42 14.78
C HIS A 328 -3.00 3.86 14.79
N SER A 329 -3.27 5.04 15.34
CA SER A 329 -4.59 5.67 15.29
C SER A 329 -4.85 6.26 13.90
N VAL A 330 -5.71 5.60 13.10
CA VAL A 330 -6.13 6.11 11.79
C VAL A 330 -6.76 7.50 11.91
N GLU A 331 -7.55 7.73 12.96
CA GLU A 331 -8.14 9.04 13.23
C GLU A 331 -7.07 10.12 13.40
N ALA A 332 -5.99 9.82 14.12
CA ALA A 332 -4.94 10.80 14.35
C ALA A 332 -4.03 11.04 13.14
N VAL A 333 -3.80 10.02 12.29
CA VAL A 333 -3.05 10.18 11.04
C VAL A 333 -3.79 11.11 10.07
N TYR A 334 -5.11 10.98 9.99
CA TYR A 334 -5.93 11.70 9.00
C TYR A 334 -6.66 12.92 9.57
N ARG A 335 -6.67 13.11 10.89
CA ARG A 335 -7.14 14.32 11.59
C ARG A 335 -8.49 14.83 11.09
N GLU A 336 -8.56 16.09 10.67
CA GLU A 336 -9.76 16.76 10.15
C GLU A 336 -10.37 16.04 8.93
N HIS A 337 -9.61 15.19 8.25
CA HIS A 337 -10.06 14.42 7.09
C HIS A 337 -10.64 13.05 7.46
N TYR A 338 -10.50 12.60 8.72
CA TYR A 338 -10.90 11.25 9.14
C TYR A 338 -12.41 10.97 8.93
N GLU A 339 -13.28 11.84 9.45
CA GLU A 339 -14.74 11.65 9.33
C GLU A 339 -15.20 11.69 7.87
N LYS A 340 -14.55 12.53 7.06
CA LYS A 340 -14.78 12.59 5.62
C LYS A 340 -14.39 11.26 4.95
N LEU A 341 -13.22 10.71 5.25
CA LEU A 341 -12.75 9.42 4.71
C LEU A 341 -13.64 8.25 5.15
N LYS A 342 -14.11 8.25 6.40
CA LYS A 342 -15.06 7.26 6.92
C LYS A 342 -16.41 7.30 6.21
N ALA A 343 -16.95 8.49 5.97
CA ALA A 343 -18.17 8.68 5.19
C ALA A 343 -17.99 8.22 3.74
N LEU A 344 -16.84 8.52 3.12
CA LEU A 344 -16.53 8.06 1.76
C LEU A 344 -16.37 6.55 1.70
N ARG A 345 -15.77 5.90 2.71
CA ARG A 345 -15.75 4.43 2.77
C ARG A 345 -17.16 3.85 2.77
N SER A 346 -18.07 4.41 3.54
CA SER A 346 -19.46 3.93 3.57
C SER A 346 -20.16 4.07 2.21
N ARG A 347 -19.72 5.01 1.36
CA ARG A 347 -20.22 5.19 -0.01
C ARG A 347 -19.56 4.26 -1.03
N TYR A 348 -18.25 4.03 -0.95
CA TYR A 348 -17.46 3.30 -1.95
C TYR A 348 -17.11 1.85 -1.55
N ASP A 349 -17.38 1.46 -0.31
CA ASP A 349 -17.27 0.11 0.24
C ASP A 349 -18.26 -0.09 1.41
N PRO A 350 -19.58 -0.05 1.15
CA PRO A 350 -20.62 -0.11 2.20
C PRO A 350 -20.59 -1.38 3.07
N LYS A 351 -20.00 -2.48 2.58
CA LYS A 351 -19.89 -3.77 3.29
C LYS A 351 -18.49 -4.01 3.87
N SER A 352 -17.57 -3.06 3.78
CA SER A 352 -16.19 -3.22 4.28
C SER A 352 -15.46 -4.44 3.71
N ARG A 353 -15.75 -4.80 2.44
CA ARG A 353 -15.30 -6.07 1.81
C ARG A 353 -13.93 -5.96 1.20
N PHE A 354 -13.60 -4.78 0.72
CA PHE A 354 -12.27 -4.50 0.31
C PHE A 354 -11.46 -4.23 1.61
N LYS A 355 -10.27 -4.82 1.78
CA LYS A 355 -9.70 -5.08 3.12
C LYS A 355 -9.15 -3.85 3.93
N SER A 356 -9.73 -2.65 4.05
CA SER A 356 -9.02 -1.34 4.30
C SER A 356 -8.60 -0.90 5.70
N PHE A 357 -7.84 0.21 5.78
CA PHE A 357 -7.48 0.92 7.03
C PHE A 357 -8.63 1.75 7.64
N PHE A 358 -9.40 2.44 6.82
CA PHE A 358 -10.69 3.04 7.22
C PHE A 358 -11.74 2.00 7.23
#